data_AF-A0A0B6Z7U9-F1
#
_entry.id   AF-A0A0B6Z7U9-F1
#
_cell.length_a   1.000
_cell.length_b   1.000
_cell.length_c   1.000
_cell.angle_alpha   90.00
_cell.angle_beta   90.00
_cell.angle_gamma   90.00
#
_symmetry.space_group_name_H-M   'P 1'
#
loop_
_entity.id
_entity.type
_entity.pdbx_description
1 polymer ?
#
loop_
_entity_poly.entity_id
_entity_poly.type
_entity_poly.pdbx_seq_one_letter_code
_entity_poly.pdbx_strand_id
1 'polypeptide(L)'
;ASEYGITTINHPIRLGSAAFSVKNLQGEAAEAGVSLVIVIAFSFIPSGFILYLINERIQKERQLQNISGVHFITYWSVAFTWDLFVYTIVVGLAVIIVTIFKIDSYYMRENLAAFAVITWLYGWAIIPCLYCVNRAFSKGSTAYLVTFCVNLFVALITVISLLVLLLFTGSDAGSGAASQAYTVLRYLFLIFPQYSLGQGLLNMASNTVKYKVFLRFEEDKYDNPFSTEVIGWHLVALGCEGLLFFILTLALDGLHVPAIGLPHKNTSCDFTN
;
A
#
# COMPACT_ATOMS: atom_id res chain seq x y z
N ALA A 1 -62.35 27.17 19.76
CA ALA A 1 -62.21 27.23 18.29
C ALA A 1 -60.74 27.04 17.93
N SER A 2 -60.30 25.81 17.67
CA SER A 2 -59.00 25.48 17.03
C SER A 2 -58.94 23.97 16.79
N GLU A 3 -59.78 23.44 15.88
CA GLU A 3 -59.92 21.99 15.65
C GLU A 3 -59.61 21.57 14.20
N TYR A 4 -59.00 22.44 13.39
CA TYR A 4 -58.64 22.09 12.00
C TYR A 4 -57.28 22.68 11.64
N GLY A 5 -56.38 21.83 11.14
CA GLY A 5 -55.06 22.19 10.63
C GLY A 5 -54.68 21.34 9.43
N ILE A 6 -54.11 21.95 8.39
CA ILE A 6 -53.66 21.27 7.18
C ILE A 6 -52.16 20.99 7.30
N THR A 7 -51.78 19.72 7.31
CA THR A 7 -50.39 19.28 7.19
C THR A 7 -50.09 18.90 5.74
N THR A 8 -49.16 19.59 5.11
CA THR A 8 -48.61 19.22 3.81
C THR A 8 -47.27 18.52 4.01
N ILE A 9 -47.12 17.31 3.47
CA ILE A 9 -45.88 16.53 3.53
C ILE A 9 -45.29 16.52 2.13
N ASN A 10 -44.13 17.15 1.97
CA ASN A 10 -43.37 17.09 0.73
C ASN A 10 -42.49 15.84 0.72
N HIS A 11 -42.91 14.81 -0.01
CA HIS A 11 -42.07 13.62 -0.21
C HIS A 11 -41.07 13.89 -1.35
N PRO A 12 -39.77 13.64 -1.14
CA PRO A 12 -38.76 13.85 -2.17
C PRO A 12 -39.03 12.96 -3.39
N ILE A 13 -39.02 13.58 -4.57
CA ILE A 13 -39.21 12.90 -5.85
C ILE A 13 -38.02 11.97 -6.12
N ARG A 14 -38.29 10.76 -6.63
CA ARG A 14 -37.25 9.84 -7.10
C ARG A 14 -36.49 10.49 -8.26
N LEU A 15 -35.18 10.66 -8.11
CA LEU A 15 -34.32 11.28 -9.13
C LEU A 15 -34.45 10.52 -10.46
N GLY A 16 -34.57 11.25 -11.57
CA GLY A 16 -34.48 10.67 -12.91
C GLY A 16 -33.13 10.00 -13.14
N SER A 17 -33.06 9.06 -14.09
CA SER A 17 -31.87 8.24 -14.38
C SER A 17 -30.58 9.05 -14.57
N ALA A 18 -30.65 10.22 -15.22
CA ALA A 18 -29.51 11.11 -15.43
C ALA A 18 -28.99 11.74 -14.12
N ALA A 19 -29.88 12.29 -13.29
CA ALA A 19 -29.50 12.92 -12.01
C ALA A 19 -29.03 11.88 -10.97
N PHE A 20 -29.53 10.66 -11.06
CA PHE A 20 -29.07 9.51 -10.28
C PHE A 20 -27.62 9.11 -10.65
N SER A 21 -27.32 9.03 -11.95
CA SER A 21 -25.98 8.75 -12.46
C SER A 21 -24.97 9.79 -11.96
N VAL A 22 -25.31 11.09 -12.05
CA VAL A 22 -24.44 12.17 -11.56
C VAL A 22 -24.18 12.07 -10.05
N LYS A 23 -25.19 11.76 -9.24
CA LYS A 23 -25.04 11.62 -7.78
C LYS A 23 -24.18 10.40 -7.41
N ASN A 24 -24.31 9.29 -8.13
CA ASN A 24 -23.49 8.10 -7.90
C ASN A 24 -22.04 8.37 -8.31
N LEU A 25 -21.81 9.04 -9.44
CA LEU A 25 -20.48 9.42 -9.91
C LEU A 25 -19.78 10.37 -8.92
N GLN A 26 -20.51 11.30 -8.30
CA GLN A 26 -19.98 12.15 -7.23
C GLN A 26 -19.62 11.34 -5.97
N GLY A 27 -20.44 10.36 -5.60
CA GLY A 27 -20.16 9.45 -4.47
C GLY A 27 -18.90 8.62 -4.70
N GLU A 28 -18.76 8.05 -5.89
CA GLU A 28 -17.57 7.27 -6.28
C GLU A 28 -16.31 8.13 -6.30
N ALA A 29 -16.38 9.35 -6.85
CA ALA A 29 -15.26 10.29 -6.85
C ALA A 29 -14.84 10.69 -5.43
N ALA A 30 -15.79 10.86 -4.50
CA ALA A 30 -15.50 11.16 -3.11
C ALA A 30 -14.79 9.99 -2.40
N GLU A 31 -15.29 8.76 -2.57
CA GLU A 31 -14.68 7.57 -1.99
C GLU A 31 -13.28 7.28 -2.60
N ALA A 32 -13.10 7.55 -3.90
CA ALA A 32 -11.80 7.50 -4.56
C ALA A 32 -10.81 8.55 -4.01
N GLY A 33 -11.29 9.76 -3.72
CA GLY A 33 -10.48 10.80 -3.07
C GLY A 33 -9.97 10.38 -1.69
N VAL A 34 -10.82 9.75 -0.87
CA VAL A 34 -10.41 9.19 0.44
C VAL A 34 -9.35 8.10 0.25
N SER A 35 -9.55 7.20 -0.71
CA SER A 35 -8.57 6.16 -1.07
C SER A 35 -7.21 6.76 -1.37
N LEU A 36 -7.17 7.82 -2.19
CA LEU A 36 -5.95 8.50 -2.59
C LEU A 36 -5.24 9.16 -1.41
N VAL A 37 -5.97 9.80 -0.49
CA VAL A 37 -5.38 10.38 0.73
C VAL A 37 -4.75 9.30 1.61
N ILE A 38 -5.40 8.14 1.77
CA ILE A 38 -4.85 7.00 2.50
C ILE A 38 -3.55 6.53 1.84
N VAL A 39 -3.54 6.37 0.52
CA VAL A 39 -2.35 5.97 -0.25
C VAL A 39 -1.18 6.93 -0.04
N ILE A 40 -1.43 8.24 -0.04
CA ILE A 40 -0.40 9.26 0.23
C ILE A 40 0.18 9.09 1.64
N ALA A 41 -0.68 8.93 2.65
CA ALA A 41 -0.25 8.71 4.03
C ALA A 41 0.61 7.45 4.14
N PHE A 42 0.20 6.36 3.49
CA PHE A 42 0.93 5.11 3.45
C PHE A 42 2.18 5.13 2.56
N SER A 43 2.34 6.08 1.62
CA SER A 43 3.64 6.32 0.95
C SER A 43 4.66 6.96 1.90
N PHE A 44 4.18 7.81 2.81
CA PHE A 44 5.02 8.60 3.71
C PHE A 44 5.61 7.76 4.85
N ILE A 45 4.76 6.97 5.52
CA ILE A 45 5.13 6.15 6.69
C ILE A 45 6.37 5.27 6.44
N PRO A 46 6.37 4.34 5.46
CA PRO A 46 7.48 3.42 5.25
C PRO A 46 8.73 4.12 4.74
N SER A 47 8.58 5.24 4.01
CA SER A 47 9.71 6.05 3.57
C SER A 47 10.55 6.53 4.77
N GLY A 48 9.96 6.69 5.96
CA GLY A 48 10.67 6.99 7.21
C GLY A 48 11.73 5.97 7.60
N PHE A 49 11.51 4.68 7.34
CA PHE A 49 12.45 3.63 7.74
C PHE A 49 13.78 3.71 6.98
N ILE A 50 13.76 4.18 5.72
CA ILE A 50 15.00 4.34 4.93
C ILE A 50 15.96 5.37 5.55
N LEU A 51 15.43 6.38 6.25
CA LEU A 51 16.22 7.41 6.92
C LEU A 51 17.12 6.79 7.97
N TYR A 52 16.55 5.94 8.82
CA TYR A 52 17.27 5.27 9.90
C TYR A 52 18.33 4.32 9.34
N LEU A 53 17.95 3.49 8.38
CA LEU A 53 18.86 2.52 7.74
C LEU A 53 20.08 3.18 7.08
N ILE A 54 19.88 4.32 6.40
CA ILE A 54 20.99 5.04 5.77
C ILE A 54 21.87 5.75 6.80
N ASN A 55 21.27 6.30 7.87
CA ASN A 55 22.03 6.89 8.95
C ASN A 55 22.92 5.84 9.65
N GLU A 56 22.39 4.65 9.93
CA GLU A 56 23.15 3.52 10.50
C GLU A 56 24.35 3.16 9.60
N ARG A 57 24.14 3.13 8.27
CA ARG A 57 25.21 2.87 7.29
C ARG A 57 26.25 3.98 7.27
N ILE A 58 25.86 5.25 7.32
CA ILE A 58 26.79 6.39 7.30
C ILE A 58 27.64 6.43 8.57
N GLN A 59 27.04 6.12 9.72
CA GLN A 59 27.74 6.04 11.00
C GLN A 59 28.61 4.77 11.14
N LYS A 60 28.58 3.88 10.14
CA LYS A 60 29.30 2.59 10.14
C LYS A 60 28.93 1.67 11.32
N GLU A 61 27.77 1.88 11.93
CA GLU A 61 27.27 1.04 13.03
C GLU A 61 27.09 -0.41 12.56
N ARG A 62 26.56 -0.57 11.34
CA ARG A 62 26.47 -1.88 10.69
C ARG A 62 27.83 -2.55 10.48
N GLN A 63 28.86 -1.78 10.15
CA GLN A 63 30.22 -2.32 10.01
C GLN A 63 30.78 -2.78 11.35
N LEU A 64 30.47 -2.06 12.43
CA LEU A 64 30.84 -2.44 13.79
C LEU A 64 30.17 -3.75 14.21
N GLN A 65 28.86 -3.91 13.94
CA GLN A 65 28.13 -5.15 14.22
C GLN A 65 28.71 -6.35 13.44
N ASN A 66 29.17 -6.14 12.21
CA ASN A 66 29.85 -7.18 11.42
C ASN A 66 31.21 -7.56 12.03
N ILE A 67 31.98 -6.60 12.54
CA ILE A 67 33.25 -6.86 13.27
C ILE A 67 32.98 -7.62 14.57
N SER A 68 31.83 -7.40 15.22
CA SER A 68 31.38 -8.17 16.39
C SER A 68 30.91 -9.59 16.08
N GLY A 69 30.97 -10.02 14.80
CA GLY A 69 30.64 -11.39 14.39
C GLY A 69 29.15 -11.64 14.12
N VAL A 70 28.33 -10.59 13.96
CA VAL A 70 26.91 -10.74 13.61
C VAL A 70 26.79 -11.16 12.15
N HIS A 71 26.15 -12.30 11.91
CA HIS A 71 25.87 -12.77 10.55
C HIS A 71 24.86 -11.85 9.83
N PHE A 72 25.09 -11.57 8.55
CA PHE A 72 24.27 -10.62 7.78
C PHE A 72 22.78 -10.99 7.72
N ILE A 73 22.44 -12.29 7.63
CA ILE A 73 21.05 -12.77 7.64
C ILE A 73 20.36 -12.39 8.95
N THR A 74 21.05 -12.53 10.08
CA THR A 74 20.52 -12.18 11.40
C THR A 74 20.24 -10.69 11.49
N TYR A 75 21.16 -9.86 10.99
CA TYR A 75 20.97 -8.41 10.93
C TYR A 75 19.70 -8.03 10.16
N TRP A 76 19.56 -8.50 8.91
CA TRP A 76 18.40 -8.15 8.08
C TRP A 76 17.08 -8.71 8.61
N SER A 77 17.10 -9.90 9.22
CA SER A 77 15.91 -10.50 9.83
C SER A 77 15.43 -9.70 11.04
N VAL A 78 16.37 -9.25 11.90
CA VAL A 78 16.05 -8.42 13.07
C VAL A 78 15.57 -7.04 12.65
N ALA A 79 16.26 -6.40 11.70
CA ALA A 79 15.87 -5.09 11.16
C ALA A 79 14.46 -5.15 10.55
N PHE A 80 14.20 -6.14 9.71
CA PHE A 80 12.89 -6.34 9.10
C PHE A 80 11.79 -6.60 10.14
N THR A 81 12.07 -7.46 11.13
CA THR A 81 11.10 -7.76 12.19
C THR A 81 10.77 -6.51 13.02
N TRP A 82 11.78 -5.70 13.33
CA TRP A 82 11.61 -4.45 14.07
C TRP A 82 10.78 -3.43 13.28
N ASP A 83 11.13 -3.20 12.02
CA ASP A 83 10.41 -2.26 11.15
C ASP A 83 8.96 -2.72 10.92
N LEU A 84 8.74 -4.03 10.72
CA LEU A 84 7.40 -4.61 10.58
C LEU A 84 6.57 -4.49 11.87
N PHE A 85 7.20 -4.63 13.04
CA PHE A 85 6.53 -4.41 14.33
C PHE A 85 6.08 -2.96 14.48
N VAL A 86 6.99 -1.99 14.25
CA VAL A 86 6.66 -0.56 14.30
C VAL A 86 5.57 -0.22 13.28
N TYR A 87 5.67 -0.76 12.06
CA TYR A 87 4.67 -0.58 11.02
C TYR A 87 3.30 -1.14 11.41
N THR A 88 3.27 -2.30 12.07
CA THR A 88 2.02 -2.92 12.55
C THR A 88 1.28 -2.01 13.55
N ILE A 89 2.01 -1.27 14.40
CA ILE A 89 1.41 -0.26 15.29
C ILE A 89 0.73 0.83 14.47
N VAL A 90 1.37 1.31 13.40
CA VAL A 90 0.80 2.33 12.51
C VAL A 90 -0.45 1.83 11.79
N VAL A 91 -0.44 0.58 11.30
CA VAL A 91 -1.63 -0.06 10.72
C VAL A 91 -2.75 -0.17 11.74
N GLY A 92 -2.44 -0.58 12.98
CA GLY A 92 -3.41 -0.64 14.07
C GLY A 92 -4.07 0.71 14.34
N LEU A 93 -3.29 1.80 14.35
CA LEU A 93 -3.81 3.17 14.46
C LEU A 93 -4.71 3.53 13.27
N ALA A 94 -4.33 3.18 12.05
CA ALA A 94 -5.15 3.44 10.87
C ALA A 94 -6.50 2.70 10.92
N VAL A 95 -6.51 1.43 11.36
CA VAL A 95 -7.74 0.63 11.56
C VAL A 95 -8.64 1.25 12.64
N ILE A 96 -8.05 1.73 13.74
CA ILE A 96 -8.80 2.45 14.80
C ILE A 96 -9.46 3.71 14.22
N ILE A 97 -8.73 4.51 13.43
CA ILE A 97 -9.26 5.72 12.79
C ILE A 97 -10.45 5.35 11.88
N VAL A 98 -10.30 4.36 11.00
CA VAL A 98 -11.39 3.90 10.12
C VAL A 98 -12.62 3.44 10.94
N THR A 99 -12.39 2.78 12.07
CA THR A 99 -13.45 2.31 12.97
C THR A 99 -14.19 3.47 13.65
N ILE A 100 -13.48 4.54 14.03
CA ILE A 100 -14.08 5.74 14.65
C ILE A 100 -14.93 6.50 13.63
N PHE A 101 -14.39 6.74 12.43
CA PHE A 101 -15.06 7.52 11.39
C PHE A 101 -16.14 6.73 10.63
N LYS A 102 -16.14 5.39 10.76
CA LYS A 102 -17.11 4.47 10.12
C LYS A 102 -17.32 4.76 8.64
N ILE A 103 -16.22 4.89 7.92
CA ILE A 103 -16.26 5.11 6.47
C ILE A 103 -16.78 3.82 5.81
N ASP A 104 -18.00 3.84 5.28
CA ASP A 104 -18.68 2.63 4.77
C ASP A 104 -17.79 1.77 3.85
N SER A 105 -17.01 2.41 2.97
CA SER A 105 -16.11 1.74 2.01
C SER A 105 -15.07 0.83 2.68
N TYR A 106 -14.66 1.14 3.91
CA TYR A 106 -13.62 0.44 4.65
C TYR A 106 -14.09 -0.16 5.97
N TYR A 107 -15.31 0.13 6.42
CA TYR A 107 -15.84 -0.33 7.69
C TYR A 107 -16.94 -1.39 7.52
N MET A 108 -17.67 -1.37 6.41
CA MET A 108 -18.86 -2.20 6.24
C MET A 108 -18.53 -3.70 6.12
N ARG A 109 -19.23 -4.54 6.90
CA ARG A 109 -19.13 -6.02 6.87
C ARG A 109 -17.66 -6.47 6.99
N GLU A 110 -17.11 -7.13 5.97
CA GLU A 110 -15.74 -7.68 5.94
C GLU A 110 -14.70 -6.65 5.42
N ASN A 111 -15.13 -5.44 5.04
CA ASN A 111 -14.23 -4.43 4.47
C ASN A 111 -13.16 -3.97 5.47
N LEU A 112 -13.45 -3.98 6.77
CA LEU A 112 -12.48 -3.59 7.80
C LEU A 112 -11.31 -4.56 7.88
N ALA A 113 -11.60 -5.87 7.82
CA ALA A 113 -10.58 -6.90 7.76
C ALA A 113 -9.77 -6.80 6.47
N ALA A 114 -10.44 -6.58 5.33
CA ALA A 114 -9.79 -6.39 4.04
C ALA A 114 -8.83 -5.19 4.04
N PHE A 115 -9.28 -4.05 4.60
CA PHE A 115 -8.46 -2.85 4.79
C PHE A 115 -7.22 -3.13 5.66
N ALA A 116 -7.40 -3.82 6.79
CA ALA A 116 -6.30 -4.16 7.69
C ALA A 116 -5.28 -5.08 7.01
N VAL A 117 -5.73 -6.09 6.28
CA VAL A 117 -4.85 -7.07 5.63
C VAL A 117 -4.08 -6.44 4.47
N ILE A 118 -4.73 -5.66 3.60
CA ILE A 118 -4.04 -5.04 2.46
C ILE A 118 -3.03 -3.98 2.91
N THR A 119 -3.35 -3.19 3.94
CA THR A 119 -2.42 -2.20 4.50
C THR A 119 -1.24 -2.89 5.21
N TRP A 120 -1.49 -3.98 5.95
CA TRP A 120 -0.41 -4.74 6.58
C TRP A 120 0.52 -5.41 5.56
N LEU A 121 -0.03 -6.06 4.52
CA LEU A 121 0.75 -6.67 3.44
C LEU A 121 1.49 -5.64 2.59
N TYR A 122 0.98 -4.43 2.48
CA TYR A 122 1.73 -3.34 1.85
C TYR A 122 3.04 -3.06 2.61
N GLY A 123 3.01 -3.01 3.95
CA GLY A 123 4.21 -2.93 4.78
C GLY A 123 5.20 -4.07 4.55
N TRP A 124 4.67 -5.30 4.50
CA TRP A 124 5.44 -6.51 4.21
C TRP A 124 6.20 -6.42 2.88
N ALA A 125 5.61 -5.82 1.85
CA ALA A 125 6.22 -5.67 0.53
C ALA A 125 7.14 -4.44 0.39
N ILE A 126 6.72 -3.29 0.93
CA ILE A 126 7.45 -2.03 0.73
C ILE A 126 8.73 -1.96 1.57
N ILE A 127 8.74 -2.49 2.80
CA ILE A 127 9.91 -2.38 3.69
C ILE A 127 11.15 -3.04 3.06
N PRO A 128 11.10 -4.30 2.57
CA PRO A 128 12.25 -4.91 1.91
C PRO A 128 12.62 -4.22 0.59
N CYS A 129 11.64 -3.67 -0.14
CA CYS A 129 11.90 -2.87 -1.33
C CYS A 129 12.78 -1.64 -1.01
N LEU A 130 12.51 -0.95 0.11
CA LEU A 130 13.31 0.18 0.57
C LEU A 130 14.74 -0.23 0.93
N TYR A 131 14.92 -1.43 1.48
CA TYR A 131 16.25 -1.96 1.78
C TYR A 131 17.08 -2.16 0.51
N CYS A 132 16.46 -2.59 -0.59
CA CYS A 132 17.13 -2.73 -1.88
C CYS A 132 17.66 -1.39 -2.41
N VAL A 133 16.90 -0.31 -2.19
CA VAL A 133 17.21 1.04 -2.71
C VAL A 133 18.19 1.81 -1.81
N ASN A 134 18.40 1.39 -0.55
CA ASN A 134 19.19 2.16 0.44
C ASN A 134 20.60 2.55 -0.06
N ARG A 135 21.21 1.73 -0.92
CA ARG A 135 22.57 1.91 -1.42
C ARG A 135 22.70 3.03 -2.45
N ALA A 136 21.62 3.37 -3.14
CA ALA A 136 21.60 4.41 -4.16
C ALA A 136 21.80 5.82 -3.58
N PHE A 137 21.64 6.00 -2.27
CA PHE A 137 21.67 7.30 -1.62
C PHE A 137 22.85 7.44 -0.65
N SER A 138 23.45 8.62 -0.58
CA SER A 138 24.55 8.94 0.36
C SER A 138 24.12 9.71 1.60
N LYS A 139 22.90 10.28 1.63
CA LYS A 139 22.37 11.08 2.75
C LYS A 139 20.96 10.59 3.11
N GLY A 140 20.71 10.36 4.40
CA GLY A 140 19.42 9.83 4.89
C GLY A 140 18.23 10.74 4.57
N SER A 141 18.34 12.04 4.83
CA SER A 141 17.25 13.00 4.58
C SER A 141 16.87 13.12 3.10
N THR A 142 17.85 13.08 2.20
CA THR A 142 17.61 13.07 0.74
C THR A 142 16.92 11.78 0.32
N ALA A 143 17.37 10.63 0.83
CA ALA A 143 16.76 9.34 0.52
C ALA A 143 15.30 9.27 0.98
N TYR A 144 15.02 9.77 2.17
CA TYR A 144 13.65 9.87 2.71
C TYR A 144 12.73 10.63 1.74
N LEU A 145 13.13 11.85 1.36
CA LEU A 145 12.33 12.71 0.49
C LEU A 145 12.16 12.11 -0.91
N VAL A 146 13.25 11.63 -1.52
CA VAL A 146 13.21 11.07 -2.88
C VAL A 146 12.35 9.80 -2.90
N THR A 147 12.50 8.93 -1.91
CA THR A 147 11.75 7.67 -1.87
C THR A 147 10.26 7.91 -1.62
N PHE A 148 9.93 8.85 -0.73
CA PHE A 148 8.55 9.31 -0.57
C PHE A 148 7.98 9.84 -1.89
N CYS A 149 8.70 10.72 -2.59
CA CYS A 149 8.25 11.26 -3.87
C CYS A 149 8.08 10.17 -4.93
N VAL A 150 9.02 9.23 -5.06
CA VAL A 150 8.92 8.12 -6.02
C VAL A 150 7.72 7.24 -5.70
N ASN A 151 7.53 6.84 -4.44
CA ASN A 151 6.36 6.07 -4.03
C ASN A 151 5.07 6.82 -4.34
N LEU A 152 5.01 8.12 -4.02
CA LEU A 152 3.86 8.97 -4.30
C LEU A 152 3.55 9.04 -5.81
N PHE A 153 4.56 9.31 -6.64
CA PHE A 153 4.37 9.41 -8.08
C PHE A 153 3.96 8.08 -8.70
N VAL A 154 4.56 6.97 -8.29
CA VAL A 154 4.14 5.63 -8.73
C VAL A 154 2.69 5.38 -8.37
N ALA A 155 2.26 5.73 -7.15
CA ALA A 155 0.87 5.60 -6.73
C ALA A 155 -0.08 6.40 -7.63
N LEU A 156 0.20 7.69 -7.79
CA LEU A 156 -0.68 8.61 -8.52
C LEU A 156 -0.75 8.26 -10.01
N ILE A 157 0.40 8.02 -10.65
CA ILE A 157 0.47 7.73 -12.08
C ILE A 157 -0.26 6.44 -12.41
N THR A 158 -0.05 5.37 -11.63
CA THR A 158 -0.67 4.06 -11.90
C THR A 158 -2.18 4.09 -11.67
N VAL A 159 -2.65 4.73 -10.59
CA VAL A 159 -4.08 4.90 -10.31
C VAL A 159 -4.77 5.75 -11.36
N ILE A 160 -4.20 6.91 -11.70
CA ILE A 160 -4.80 7.82 -12.70
C ILE A 160 -4.81 7.15 -14.08
N SER A 161 -3.73 6.46 -14.46
CA SER A 161 -3.64 5.75 -15.74
C SER A 161 -4.77 4.71 -15.89
N LEU A 162 -5.04 3.92 -14.85
CA LEU A 162 -6.13 2.94 -14.91
C LEU A 162 -7.51 3.57 -14.82
N LEU A 163 -7.68 4.65 -14.05
CA LEU A 163 -8.95 5.38 -14.01
C LEU A 163 -9.30 5.93 -15.39
N VAL A 164 -8.33 6.51 -16.10
CA VAL A 164 -8.52 7.00 -17.47
C VAL A 164 -8.87 5.84 -18.42
N LEU A 165 -8.14 4.73 -18.36
CA LEU A 165 -8.44 3.55 -19.20
C LEU A 165 -9.82 2.94 -18.89
N LEU A 166 -10.26 2.96 -17.64
CA LEU A 166 -11.59 2.52 -17.23
C LEU A 166 -12.69 3.39 -17.87
N LEU A 167 -12.52 4.71 -17.86
CA LEU A 167 -13.46 5.65 -18.50
C LEU A 167 -13.56 5.43 -20.02
N PHE A 168 -12.43 5.17 -20.68
CA PHE A 168 -12.42 4.85 -22.12
C PHE A 168 -13.05 3.50 -22.43
N THR A 169 -12.90 2.51 -21.54
CA THR A 169 -13.52 1.18 -21.72
C THR A 169 -15.05 1.25 -21.60
N GLY A 170 -15.58 2.15 -20.79
CA GLY A 170 -17.02 2.39 -20.66
C GLY A 170 -17.65 3.17 -21.82
N SER A 171 -16.85 3.67 -22.78
CA SER A 171 -17.33 4.40 -23.96
C SER A 171 -17.34 3.48 -25.18
N ASP A 172 -18.48 3.36 -25.88
CA ASP A 172 -18.68 2.45 -27.03
C ASP A 172 -17.63 2.59 -28.17
N ALA A 173 -16.88 3.70 -28.19
CA ALA A 173 -15.91 4.04 -29.22
C ALA A 173 -14.54 3.32 -29.14
N GLY A 174 -14.22 2.63 -28.03
CA GLY A 174 -12.85 2.09 -27.78
C GLY A 174 -12.77 0.67 -27.21
N SER A 175 -13.88 -0.07 -27.20
CA SER A 175 -14.11 -1.23 -26.32
C SER A 175 -13.14 -2.39 -26.47
N GLY A 176 -12.51 -2.60 -27.64
CA GLY A 176 -11.55 -3.69 -27.86
C GLY A 176 -10.15 -3.39 -27.31
N ALA A 177 -9.47 -2.38 -27.87
CA ALA A 177 -8.08 -2.09 -27.55
C ALA A 177 -7.89 -1.50 -26.15
N ALA A 178 -8.81 -0.65 -25.68
CA ALA A 178 -8.73 -0.05 -24.36
C ALA A 178 -8.91 -1.09 -23.24
N SER A 179 -9.83 -2.04 -23.41
CA SER A 179 -10.06 -3.13 -22.46
C SER A 179 -8.85 -4.07 -22.35
N GLN A 180 -8.22 -4.40 -23.49
CA GLN A 180 -6.98 -5.18 -23.50
C GLN A 180 -5.84 -4.43 -22.82
N ALA A 181 -5.65 -3.15 -23.15
CA ALA A 181 -4.63 -2.31 -22.53
C ALA A 181 -4.83 -2.20 -21.01
N TYR A 182 -6.07 -1.99 -20.55
CA TYR A 182 -6.43 -1.97 -19.13
C TYR A 182 -6.04 -3.27 -18.42
N THR A 183 -6.38 -4.42 -19.02
CA THR A 183 -6.09 -5.73 -18.44
C THR A 183 -4.58 -5.95 -18.33
N VAL A 184 -3.82 -5.63 -19.39
CA VAL A 184 -2.36 -5.79 -19.40
C VAL A 184 -1.69 -4.86 -18.39
N LEU A 185 -2.06 -3.58 -18.35
CA LEU A 185 -1.48 -2.61 -17.41
C LEU A 185 -1.81 -2.96 -15.96
N ARG A 186 -3.02 -3.47 -15.68
CA ARG A 186 -3.41 -3.93 -14.34
C ARG A 186 -2.47 -5.02 -13.81
N TYR A 187 -2.11 -5.99 -14.66
CA TYR A 187 -1.17 -7.04 -14.27
C TYR A 187 0.29 -6.55 -14.25
N LEU A 188 0.68 -5.65 -15.14
CA LEU A 188 2.04 -5.10 -15.19
C LEU A 188 2.32 -4.22 -13.97
N PHE A 189 1.40 -3.33 -13.60
CA PHE A 189 1.56 -2.45 -12.45
C PHE A 189 1.47 -3.18 -11.12
N LEU A 190 0.97 -4.43 -11.12
CA LEU A 190 0.86 -5.25 -9.92
C LEU A 190 2.18 -5.34 -9.17
N ILE A 191 3.32 -5.39 -9.91
CA ILE A 191 4.71 -5.43 -9.39
C ILE A 191 5.08 -4.28 -8.44
N PHE A 192 4.33 -3.18 -8.49
CA PHE A 192 4.56 -2.05 -7.61
C PHE A 192 3.65 -2.19 -6.39
N PRO A 193 4.21 -2.38 -5.16
CA PRO A 193 3.39 -2.59 -3.97
C PRO A 193 2.46 -1.41 -3.69
N GLN A 194 2.91 -0.20 -4.05
CA GLN A 194 2.13 1.03 -3.95
C GLN A 194 0.87 1.03 -4.83
N TYR A 195 0.99 0.48 -6.05
CA TYR A 195 -0.14 0.34 -6.95
C TYR A 195 -1.16 -0.64 -6.38
N SER A 196 -0.69 -1.79 -5.87
CA SER A 196 -1.56 -2.81 -5.28
C SER A 196 -2.37 -2.29 -4.08
N LEU A 197 -1.76 -1.46 -3.23
CA LEU A 197 -2.49 -0.76 -2.16
C LEU A 197 -3.56 0.20 -2.74
N GLY A 198 -3.16 1.10 -3.64
CA GLY A 198 -4.07 2.13 -4.15
C GLY A 198 -5.23 1.58 -4.96
N GLN A 199 -4.95 0.64 -5.88
CA GLN A 199 -5.99 -0.01 -6.65
C GLN A 199 -6.89 -0.89 -5.77
N GLY A 200 -6.33 -1.57 -4.76
CA GLY A 200 -7.13 -2.39 -3.86
C GLY A 200 -8.13 -1.58 -3.03
N LEU A 201 -7.72 -0.41 -2.50
CA LEU A 201 -8.62 0.51 -1.81
C LEU A 201 -9.71 1.07 -2.73
N LEU A 202 -9.35 1.41 -3.97
CA LEU A 202 -10.32 1.84 -4.98
C LEU A 202 -11.32 0.74 -5.35
N ASN A 203 -10.88 -0.50 -5.53
CA ASN A 203 -11.77 -1.62 -5.81
C ASN A 203 -12.76 -1.86 -4.66
N MET A 204 -12.33 -1.69 -3.41
CA MET A 204 -13.22 -1.77 -2.23
C MET A 204 -14.25 -0.62 -2.19
N ALA A 205 -13.82 0.60 -2.52
CA ALA A 205 -14.71 1.74 -2.65
C ALA A 205 -15.75 1.51 -3.76
N SER A 206 -15.32 1.14 -4.97
CA SER A 206 -16.23 0.85 -6.08
C SER A 206 -17.17 -0.32 -5.76
N ASN A 207 -16.73 -1.36 -5.04
CA ASN A 207 -17.61 -2.45 -4.57
C ASN A 207 -18.69 -1.93 -3.61
N THR A 208 -18.33 -1.02 -2.71
CA THR A 208 -19.28 -0.42 -1.75
C THR A 208 -20.28 0.50 -2.44
N VAL A 209 -19.84 1.32 -3.39
CA VAL A 209 -20.73 2.13 -4.23
C VAL A 209 -21.68 1.24 -5.02
N LYS A 210 -21.17 0.19 -5.66
CA LYS A 210 -21.97 -0.80 -6.40
C LYS A 210 -23.04 -1.41 -5.49
N TYR A 211 -22.66 -1.91 -4.33
CA TYR A 211 -23.60 -2.46 -3.35
C TYR A 211 -24.69 -1.45 -2.95
N LYS A 212 -24.33 -0.20 -2.61
CA LYS A 212 -25.29 0.86 -2.25
C LYS A 212 -26.25 1.20 -3.38
N VAL A 213 -25.81 1.11 -4.64
CA VAL A 213 -26.67 1.32 -5.81
C VAL A 213 -27.66 0.18 -5.97
N PHE A 214 -27.23 -1.08 -5.91
CA PHE A 214 -28.11 -2.25 -6.07
C PHE A 214 -29.08 -2.43 -4.91
N LEU A 215 -28.68 -2.07 -3.69
CA LEU A 215 -29.55 -2.10 -2.52
C LEU A 215 -30.80 -1.21 -2.68
N ARG A 216 -30.70 -0.13 -3.47
CA ARG A 216 -31.87 0.73 -3.79
C ARG A 216 -32.88 0.08 -4.73
N PHE A 217 -32.45 -0.94 -5.48
CA PHE A 217 -33.31 -1.79 -6.31
C PHE A 217 -33.75 -3.06 -5.56
N GLU A 218 -33.57 -3.09 -4.24
CA GLU A 218 -33.88 -4.23 -3.37
C GLU A 218 -33.07 -5.51 -3.74
N GLU A 219 -31.93 -5.34 -4.42
CA GLU A 219 -30.97 -6.41 -4.72
C GLU A 219 -29.72 -6.32 -3.83
N ASP A 220 -29.45 -7.34 -3.01
CA ASP A 220 -28.20 -7.44 -2.25
C ASP A 220 -27.08 -8.04 -3.13
N LYS A 221 -26.32 -7.16 -3.80
CA LYS A 221 -25.12 -7.51 -4.57
C LYS A 221 -23.84 -7.05 -3.85
N TYR A 222 -23.61 -7.58 -2.66
CA TYR A 222 -22.34 -7.40 -1.94
C TYR A 222 -21.33 -8.49 -2.36
N ASP A 223 -20.24 -8.08 -3.01
CA ASP A 223 -19.13 -8.99 -3.30
C ASP A 223 -18.19 -9.05 -2.10
N ASN A 224 -17.74 -10.26 -1.71
CA ASN A 224 -16.76 -10.41 -0.64
C ASN A 224 -15.46 -9.66 -1.01
N PRO A 225 -14.94 -8.76 -0.16
CA PRO A 225 -13.70 -8.04 -0.43
C PRO A 225 -12.53 -8.96 -0.75
N PHE A 226 -12.41 -10.10 -0.07
CA PHE A 226 -11.31 -11.04 -0.29
C PHE A 226 -11.41 -11.83 -1.61
N SER A 227 -12.47 -11.64 -2.40
CA SER A 227 -12.59 -12.25 -3.72
C SER A 227 -11.46 -11.77 -4.66
N THR A 228 -11.11 -12.61 -5.62
CA THR A 228 -10.13 -12.30 -6.68
C THR A 228 -10.53 -11.09 -7.50
N GLU A 229 -11.83 -10.82 -7.61
CA GLU A 229 -12.39 -9.69 -8.34
C GLU A 229 -12.10 -8.35 -7.64
N VAL A 230 -12.08 -8.32 -6.30
CA VAL A 230 -11.93 -7.09 -5.51
C VAL A 230 -10.47 -6.86 -5.09
N ILE A 231 -9.94 -7.60 -4.11
CA ILE A 231 -8.53 -7.44 -3.67
C ILE A 231 -7.67 -8.71 -3.72
N GLY A 232 -8.23 -9.90 -3.99
CA GLY A 232 -7.50 -11.16 -3.86
C GLY A 232 -6.17 -11.22 -4.63
N TRP A 233 -6.14 -10.77 -5.89
CA TRP A 233 -4.90 -10.72 -6.67
C TRP A 233 -3.87 -9.74 -6.12
N HIS A 234 -4.30 -8.62 -5.54
CA HIS A 234 -3.41 -7.64 -4.91
C HIS A 234 -2.78 -8.21 -3.63
N LEU A 235 -3.53 -8.99 -2.85
CA LEU A 235 -3.00 -9.64 -1.65
C LEU A 235 -1.92 -10.69 -1.98
N VAL A 236 -2.18 -11.52 -2.99
CA VAL A 236 -1.22 -12.53 -3.45
C VAL A 236 0.05 -11.85 -3.97
N ALA A 237 -0.10 -10.80 -4.78
CA ALA A 237 1.04 -10.05 -5.31
C ALA A 237 1.91 -9.44 -4.20
N LEU A 238 1.30 -8.74 -3.23
CA LEU A 238 2.02 -8.14 -2.10
C LEU A 238 2.74 -9.20 -1.25
N GLY A 239 2.12 -10.36 -1.04
CA GLY A 239 2.75 -11.48 -0.33
C GLY A 239 4.00 -12.00 -1.06
N CYS A 240 3.88 -12.21 -2.37
CA CYS A 240 5.00 -12.65 -3.21
C CYS A 240 6.10 -11.60 -3.32
N GLU A 241 5.75 -10.33 -3.51
CA GLU A 241 6.69 -9.20 -3.62
C GLU A 241 7.54 -9.04 -2.37
N GLY A 242 6.93 -9.09 -1.17
CA GLY A 242 7.71 -8.98 0.07
C GLY A 242 8.74 -10.09 0.23
N LEU A 243 8.39 -11.33 -0.13
CA LEU A 243 9.36 -12.44 -0.14
C LEU A 243 10.47 -12.21 -1.17
N LEU A 244 10.10 -11.81 -2.38
CA LEU A 244 11.07 -11.56 -3.46
C LEU A 244 12.04 -10.43 -3.10
N PHE A 245 11.55 -9.29 -2.61
CA PHE A 245 12.39 -8.16 -2.22
C PHE A 245 13.24 -8.46 -0.99
N PHE A 246 12.76 -9.28 -0.05
CA PHE A 246 13.57 -9.71 1.09
C PHE A 246 14.72 -10.63 0.66
N ILE A 247 14.44 -11.61 -0.20
CA ILE A 247 15.49 -12.46 -0.80
C ILE A 247 16.50 -11.62 -1.59
N LEU A 248 16.01 -10.64 -2.36
CA LEU A 248 16.86 -9.74 -3.13
C LEU A 248 17.75 -8.89 -2.20
N THR A 249 17.23 -8.41 -1.07
CA THR A 249 18.01 -7.70 -0.05
C THR A 249 19.14 -8.57 0.49
N LEU A 250 18.85 -9.83 0.83
CA LEU A 250 19.86 -10.78 1.30
C LEU A 250 20.91 -11.07 0.22
N ALA A 251 20.50 -11.22 -1.04
CA ALA A 251 21.41 -11.49 -2.16
C ALA A 251 22.34 -10.30 -2.45
N LEU A 252 21.79 -9.07 -2.47
CA LEU A 252 22.58 -7.85 -2.67
C LEU A 252 23.65 -7.68 -1.59
N ASP A 253 23.36 -8.15 -0.39
CA ASP A 253 24.24 -8.06 0.75
C ASP A 253 25.27 -9.19 0.83
N GLY A 254 24.84 -10.43 0.61
CA GLY A 254 25.74 -11.58 0.53
C GLY A 254 26.77 -11.48 -0.60
N LEU A 255 26.42 -10.89 -1.75
CA LEU A 255 27.37 -10.69 -2.86
C LEU A 255 28.51 -9.71 -2.52
N HIS A 256 28.27 -8.79 -1.58
CA HIS A 256 29.16 -7.64 -1.34
C HIS A 256 29.94 -7.73 -0.03
N VAL A 257 29.92 -8.84 0.70
CA VAL A 257 30.81 -9.03 1.85
C VAL A 257 32.21 -9.35 1.32
N PRO A 258 33.19 -8.42 1.33
CA PRO A 258 34.57 -8.83 1.11
C PRO A 258 34.91 -9.80 2.24
N ALA A 259 35.48 -10.96 1.89
CA ALA A 259 36.07 -11.85 2.87
C ALA A 259 37.09 -11.03 3.68
N ILE A 260 36.73 -10.67 4.91
CA ILE A 260 37.66 -10.06 5.85
C ILE A 260 38.63 -11.18 6.20
N GLY A 261 39.71 -11.30 5.41
CA GLY A 261 40.88 -12.05 5.78
C GLY A 261 41.45 -11.40 7.02
N LEU A 262 41.07 -11.92 8.20
CA LEU A 262 41.75 -11.58 9.44
C LEU A 262 43.23 -11.91 9.22
N PRO A 263 44.17 -10.94 9.35
CA PRO A 263 45.57 -11.30 9.43
C PRO A 263 45.70 -12.22 10.64
N HIS A 264 46.14 -13.45 10.40
CA HIS A 264 46.48 -14.41 11.44
C HIS A 264 47.49 -13.72 12.36
N LYS A 265 47.04 -13.28 13.53
CA LYS A 265 47.91 -12.65 14.51
C LYS A 265 48.80 -13.77 15.04
N ASN A 266 49.97 -13.96 14.42
CA ASN A 266 51.08 -14.71 15.00
C ASN A 266 51.46 -13.99 16.30
N THR A 267 50.77 -14.33 17.37
CA THR A 267 51.12 -13.96 18.74
C THR A 267 52.14 -14.97 19.24
N SER A 268 53.35 -14.91 18.67
CA SER A 268 54.54 -15.28 19.42
C SER A 268 54.99 -14.01 20.14
N CYS A 269 54.33 -13.69 21.24
CA CYS A 269 54.95 -12.86 22.26
C CYS A 269 55.97 -13.74 22.98
N ASP A 270 57.19 -13.81 22.44
CA ASP A 270 58.35 -14.24 23.21
C ASP A 270 58.68 -13.12 24.21
N PHE A 271 58.20 -13.28 25.44
CA PHE A 271 58.79 -12.63 26.60
C PHE A 271 59.94 -13.52 27.08
N THR A 272 61.11 -13.36 26.49
CA THR A 272 62.37 -13.88 27.06
C THR A 272 63.30 -12.72 27.39
N ASN A 273 63.56 -12.61 28.70
CA ASN A 273 64.64 -11.94 29.43
C ASN A 273 64.69 -10.41 29.45
#